data_AF-A0A833FHT4-F1
#
_entry.id   AF-A0A833FHT4-F1
#
_cell.length_a   1.000
_cell.length_b   1.000
_cell.length_c   1.000
_cell.angle_alpha   90.00
_cell.angle_beta   90.00
_cell.angle_gamma   90.00
#
_symmetry.space_group_name_H-M   'P 1'
#
loop_
_entity.id
_entity.type
_entity.pdbx_description
1 polymer ?
#
loop_
_entity_poly.entity_id
_entity_poly.type
_entity_poly.pdbx_seq_one_letter_code
_entity_poly.pdbx_strand_id
1 'polypeptide(L)'
;MILGSLLTAFGIVLLVNDSFFYWPPEWQWLFNNDLVDAFAIMVGIGLIAFVFAGGRSQLANAVLLACSAFFLMMLTVLQLGHVLVMHDYSRLLSIIALIGWLLVIQYLAVFSKTVKRRK
;
A
#
# COMPACT_ATOMS: atom_id res chain seq x y z
N MET A 1 -2.52 -0.85 -13.32
CA MET A 1 -3.45 -1.94 -12.97
C MET A 1 -2.86 -2.84 -11.90
N ILE A 2 -1.71 -3.49 -12.14
CA ILE A 2 -1.11 -4.46 -11.19
C ILE A 2 -1.06 -3.91 -9.74
N LEU A 3 -0.48 -2.72 -9.54
CA LEU A 3 -0.40 -2.09 -8.23
C LEU A 3 -1.80 -1.81 -7.62
N GLY A 4 -2.75 -1.37 -8.43
CA GLY A 4 -4.11 -1.08 -7.96
C GLY A 4 -4.85 -2.34 -7.51
N SER A 5 -4.71 -3.44 -8.26
CA SER A 5 -5.27 -4.74 -7.90
C SER A 5 -4.65 -5.29 -6.62
N LEU A 6 -3.34 -5.14 -6.44
CA LEU A 6 -2.63 -5.51 -5.23
C LEU A 6 -3.13 -4.72 -4.00
N LEU A 7 -3.22 -3.39 -4.09
CA LEU A 7 -3.73 -2.57 -2.99
C LEU A 7 -5.17 -2.91 -2.63
N THR A 8 -6.00 -3.14 -3.64
CA THR A 8 -7.40 -3.55 -3.43
C THR A 8 -7.46 -4.89 -2.70
N ALA A 9 -6.63 -5.86 -3.11
CA ALA A 9 -6.56 -7.17 -2.45
C ALA A 9 -6.06 -7.06 -0.99
N PHE A 10 -5.04 -6.24 -0.71
CA PHE A 10 -4.61 -6.00 0.67
C PHE A 10 -5.72 -5.39 1.52
N GLY A 11 -6.41 -4.36 1.02
CA GLY A 11 -7.52 -3.77 1.74
C GLY A 11 -8.65 -4.75 2.02
N ILE A 12 -8.98 -5.63 1.07
CA ILE A 12 -9.99 -6.70 1.29
C ILE A 12 -9.51 -7.70 2.34
N VAL A 13 -8.25 -8.11 2.32
CA VAL A 13 -7.71 -9.05 3.32
C VAL A 13 -7.77 -8.46 4.73
N LEU A 14 -7.49 -7.17 4.87
CA LEU A 14 -7.59 -6.47 6.16
C LEU A 14 -9.04 -6.34 6.61
N LEU A 15 -9.94 -5.96 5.70
CA LEU A 15 -11.38 -5.83 5.98
C LEU A 15 -12.03 -7.17 6.39
N VAL A 16 -11.51 -8.30 5.93
CA VAL A 16 -12.01 -9.63 6.33
C VAL A 16 -11.41 -10.08 7.66
N ASN A 17 -10.33 -9.45 8.13
CA ASN A 17 -9.62 -9.84 9.34
C ASN A 17 -9.42 -8.65 10.29
N ASP A 18 -10.44 -8.40 11.10
CA ASP A 18 -10.48 -7.36 12.15
C ASP A 18 -9.43 -7.53 13.27
N SER A 19 -8.64 -8.62 13.22
CA SER A 19 -7.57 -8.92 14.18
C SER A 19 -6.21 -9.12 13.52
N PHE A 20 -6.03 -8.62 12.29
CA PHE A 20 -4.80 -8.81 11.51
C PHE A 20 -3.56 -8.23 12.22
N PHE A 21 -3.72 -7.05 12.82
CA PHE A 21 -2.69 -6.37 13.60
C PHE A 21 -2.98 -6.49 15.10
N TYR A 22 -2.21 -7.31 15.82
CA TYR A 22 -2.23 -7.35 17.28
C TYR A 22 -1.08 -6.53 17.92
N TRP A 23 -0.23 -5.94 17.08
CA TRP A 23 0.77 -4.95 17.49
C TRP A 23 0.66 -3.67 16.62
N PRO A 24 0.78 -2.47 17.21
CA PRO A 24 0.95 -2.20 18.65
C PRO A 24 -0.38 -2.34 19.40
N PRO A 25 -0.38 -2.89 20.64
CA PRO A 25 -1.62 -3.21 21.37
C PRO A 25 -2.51 -2.00 21.65
N GLU A 26 -1.89 -0.85 21.97
CA GLU A 26 -2.57 0.42 22.26
C GLU A 26 -3.38 0.96 21.06
N TRP A 27 -2.98 0.64 19.82
CA TRP A 27 -3.56 1.20 18.59
C TRP A 27 -4.22 0.14 17.69
N GLN A 28 -4.52 -1.05 18.22
CA GLN A 28 -5.21 -2.09 17.45
C GLN A 28 -6.57 -1.60 16.91
N TRP A 29 -7.30 -0.83 17.72
CA TRP A 29 -8.60 -0.24 17.34
C TRP A 29 -8.49 0.74 16.15
N LEU A 30 -7.31 1.31 15.93
CA LEU A 30 -7.05 2.24 14.82
C LEU A 30 -6.65 1.48 13.56
N PHE A 31 -5.76 0.51 13.66
CA PHE A 31 -5.19 -0.17 12.50
C PHE A 31 -6.04 -1.32 11.94
N ASN A 32 -6.90 -1.92 12.76
CA ASN A 32 -7.91 -2.88 12.30
C ASN A 32 -9.28 -2.20 12.11
N ASN A 33 -9.30 -0.91 11.82
CA ASN A 33 -10.53 -0.18 11.57
C ASN A 33 -10.88 -0.23 10.08
N ASP A 34 -12.13 -0.56 9.77
CA ASP A 34 -12.66 -0.62 8.39
C ASP A 34 -12.36 0.63 7.56
N LEU A 35 -12.18 1.80 8.18
CA LEU A 35 -11.80 3.04 7.48
C LEU A 35 -10.40 2.97 6.86
N VAL A 36 -9.45 2.34 7.54
CA VAL A 36 -8.08 2.13 7.05
C VAL A 36 -8.10 1.15 5.88
N ASP A 37 -8.95 0.14 5.96
CA ASP A 37 -9.09 -0.90 4.93
C ASP A 37 -9.79 -0.34 3.69
N ALA A 38 -10.87 0.41 3.91
CA ALA A 38 -11.59 1.14 2.87
C ALA A 38 -10.67 2.15 2.16
N PHE A 39 -9.76 2.82 2.88
CA PHE A 39 -8.77 3.69 2.26
C PHE A 39 -7.89 2.93 1.25
N ALA A 40 -7.38 1.76 1.63
CA ALA A 40 -6.57 0.92 0.74
C ALA A 40 -7.34 0.47 -0.51
N ILE A 41 -8.58 0.04 -0.32
CA ILE A 41 -9.49 -0.37 -1.39
C ILE A 41 -9.76 0.81 -2.33
N MET A 42 -10.09 1.99 -1.80
CA MET A 42 -10.37 3.19 -2.59
C MET A 42 -9.15 3.64 -3.41
N VAL A 43 -7.95 3.63 -2.83
CA VAL A 43 -6.72 3.97 -3.55
C VAL A 43 -6.43 2.94 -4.65
N GLY A 44 -6.62 1.64 -4.34
CA GLY A 44 -6.45 0.55 -5.29
C GLY A 44 -7.40 0.64 -6.49
N ILE A 45 -8.69 0.85 -6.23
CA ILE A 45 -9.71 1.08 -7.26
C ILE A 45 -9.40 2.37 -8.03
N GLY A 46 -8.98 3.44 -7.34
CA GLY A 46 -8.59 4.70 -7.95
C GLY A 46 -7.45 4.54 -8.97
N LEU A 47 -6.43 3.73 -8.67
CA LEU A 47 -5.37 3.37 -9.61
C LEU A 47 -5.87 2.58 -10.81
N ILE A 48 -6.82 1.66 -10.60
CA ILE A 48 -7.41 0.86 -11.69
C ILE A 48 -8.22 1.78 -12.61
N ALA A 49 -9.12 2.58 -12.04
CA ALA A 49 -9.95 3.55 -12.75
C ALA A 49 -9.10 4.57 -13.50
N PHE A 50 -8.02 5.07 -12.89
CA PHE A 50 -7.09 6.00 -13.52
C PHE A 50 -6.47 5.43 -14.80
N VAL A 51 -6.13 4.14 -14.80
CA VAL A 51 -5.59 3.47 -15.99
C VAL A 51 -6.65 3.32 -17.08
N PHE A 52 -7.87 2.91 -16.72
CA PHE A 52 -8.99 2.82 -17.68
C PHE A 52 -9.41 4.18 -18.25
N ALA A 53 -9.28 5.25 -17.47
CA ALA A 53 -9.50 6.63 -17.92
C ALA A 53 -8.37 7.18 -18.81
N GLY A 54 -7.39 6.34 -19.19
CA GLY A 54 -6.32 6.71 -20.12
C GLY A 54 -5.11 7.40 -19.47
N GLY A 55 -5.04 7.47 -18.13
CA GLY A 55 -3.82 7.78 -17.39
C GLY A 55 -3.17 9.14 -17.69
N ARG A 56 -3.94 10.13 -18.13
CA ARG A 56 -3.39 11.39 -18.68
C ARG A 56 -2.92 12.40 -17.63
N SER A 57 -3.51 12.38 -16.43
CA SER A 57 -3.20 13.38 -15.40
C SER A 57 -1.98 12.99 -14.57
N GLN A 58 -0.91 13.77 -14.69
CA GLN A 58 0.33 13.55 -13.94
C GLN A 58 0.14 13.78 -12.44
N LEU A 59 -0.66 14.78 -12.05
CA LEU A 59 -0.94 15.07 -10.65
C LEU A 59 -1.73 13.92 -10.02
N ALA A 60 -2.74 13.39 -10.71
CA ALA A 60 -3.50 12.24 -10.24
C ALA A 60 -2.61 10.99 -10.07
N ASN A 61 -1.72 10.71 -11.03
CA ASN A 61 -0.78 9.60 -10.91
C ASN A 61 0.16 9.76 -9.70
N ALA A 62 0.72 10.95 -9.51
CA ALA A 62 1.62 11.22 -8.39
C ALA A 62 0.92 11.10 -7.03
N VAL A 63 -0.31 11.62 -6.91
CA VAL A 63 -1.11 11.52 -5.69
C VAL A 63 -1.46 10.05 -5.39
N LEU A 64 -1.97 9.30 -6.38
CA LEU A 64 -2.32 7.90 -6.19
C LEU A 64 -1.10 7.03 -5.82
N LEU A 65 0.06 7.26 -6.45
CA LEU A 65 1.30 6.58 -6.10
C LEU A 65 1.79 6.96 -4.69
N ALA A 66 1.64 8.22 -4.29
CA ALA A 66 1.99 8.67 -2.94
C ALA A 66 1.10 8.05 -1.87
N CYS A 67 -0.23 8.03 -2.08
CA CYS A 67 -1.17 7.33 -1.20
C CYS A 67 -0.86 5.84 -1.09
N SER A 68 -0.49 5.21 -2.22
CA SER A 68 -0.09 3.81 -2.24
C SER A 68 1.20 3.56 -1.45
N ALA A 69 2.22 4.39 -1.64
CA ALA A 69 3.48 4.29 -0.90
C ALA A 69 3.27 4.49 0.60
N PHE A 70 2.46 5.48 0.98
CA PHE A 70 2.11 5.74 2.37
C PHE A 70 1.47 4.50 3.02
N PHE A 71 0.48 3.91 2.35
CA PHE A 71 -0.21 2.73 2.86
C PHE A 71 0.74 1.52 2.99
N LEU A 72 1.51 1.20 1.94
CA LEU A 72 2.45 0.08 2.00
C LEU A 72 3.57 0.28 3.04
N MET A 73 4.01 1.53 3.24
CA MET A 73 4.98 1.85 4.28
C MET A 73 4.40 1.62 5.67
N MET A 74 3.15 2.06 5.90
CA MET A 74 2.43 1.79 7.14
C MET A 74 2.34 0.28 7.40
N LEU A 75 1.90 -0.52 6.41
CA LEU A 75 1.87 -1.98 6.53
C LEU A 75 3.25 -2.55 6.88
N THR A 76 4.30 -2.07 6.21
CA THR A 76 5.68 -2.54 6.45
C THR A 76 6.11 -2.29 7.89
N VAL A 77 5.82 -1.10 8.44
CA VAL A 77 6.16 -0.75 9.82
C VAL A 77 5.39 -1.62 10.82
N LEU A 78 4.08 -1.79 10.62
CA LEU A 78 3.26 -2.64 11.49
C LEU A 78 3.75 -4.09 11.46
N GLN A 79 4.06 -4.60 10.28
CA GLN A 79 4.55 -5.96 10.11
C GLN A 79 5.95 -6.16 10.69
N LEU A 80 6.83 -5.17 10.57
CA LEU A 80 8.13 -5.16 11.26
C LEU A 80 7.96 -5.21 12.77
N GLY A 81 6.99 -4.49 13.34
CA GLY A 81 6.70 -4.58 14.77
C GLY A 81 6.25 -5.98 15.22
N HIS A 82 5.46 -6.67 14.41
CA HIS A 82 5.09 -8.06 14.69
C HIS A 82 6.32 -8.99 14.69
N VAL A 83 7.25 -8.80 13.77
CA VAL A 83 8.48 -9.61 13.71
C VAL A 83 9.45 -9.26 14.85
N LEU A 84 9.67 -7.97 15.11
CA LEU A 84 10.71 -7.50 16.02
C LEU A 84 10.28 -7.53 17.48
N VAL A 85 9.02 -7.22 17.77
CA VAL A 85 8.50 -7.13 19.15
C VAL A 85 7.76 -8.40 19.55
N MET A 86 6.92 -8.92 18.65
CA MET A 86 6.12 -10.13 18.95
C MET A 86 6.82 -11.43 18.54
N HIS A 87 8.03 -11.34 17.96
CA HIS A 87 8.81 -12.49 17.50
C HIS A 87 8.06 -13.39 16.51
N ASP A 88 7.08 -12.85 15.77
CA ASP A 88 6.31 -13.59 14.76
C ASP A 88 7.05 -13.59 13.41
N TYR A 89 8.06 -14.45 13.30
CA TYR A 89 8.90 -14.57 12.11
C TYR A 89 8.17 -15.13 10.87
N SER A 90 6.95 -15.67 11.03
CA SER A 90 6.15 -16.15 9.88
C SER A 90 5.85 -15.02 8.89
N ARG A 91 5.86 -13.77 9.36
CA ARG A 91 5.59 -12.56 8.60
C ARG A 91 6.78 -12.03 7.79
N LEU A 92 7.99 -12.60 7.91
CA LEU A 92 9.19 -12.11 7.21
C LEU A 92 9.01 -12.04 5.68
N LEU A 93 8.41 -13.07 5.07
CA LEU A 93 8.16 -13.08 3.63
C LEU A 93 7.23 -11.94 3.20
N SER A 94 6.22 -11.62 4.01
CA SER A 94 5.31 -10.51 3.73
C SER A 94 6.03 -9.15 3.77
N ILE A 95 6.99 -8.96 4.68
CA ILE A 95 7.80 -7.74 4.76
C ILE A 95 8.66 -7.59 3.51
N ILE A 96 9.34 -8.67 3.09
CA ILE A 96 10.16 -8.65 1.86
C ILE A 96 9.30 -8.27 0.64
N ALA A 97 8.09 -8.83 0.54
CA ALA A 97 7.15 -8.49 -0.52
C ALA A 97 6.73 -7.02 -0.48
N LEU A 98 6.40 -6.49 0.71
CA LEU A 98 6.01 -5.08 0.89
C LEU A 98 7.14 -4.11 0.50
N ILE A 99 8.38 -4.40 0.90
CA ILE A 99 9.56 -3.63 0.50
C ILE A 99 9.74 -3.68 -1.02
N GLY A 100 9.58 -4.86 -1.63
CA GLY A 100 9.62 -5.01 -3.09
C GLY A 100 8.61 -4.11 -3.79
N TRP A 101 7.36 -4.06 -3.29
CA TRP A 101 6.33 -3.18 -3.84
C TRP A 101 6.60 -1.69 -3.62
N LEU A 102 7.18 -1.31 -2.48
CA LEU A 102 7.63 0.06 -2.25
C LEU A 102 8.70 0.48 -3.27
N LEU A 103 9.66 -0.40 -3.59
CA LEU A 103 10.66 -0.15 -4.63
C LEU A 103 10.03 -0.02 -6.01
N VAL A 104 9.02 -0.83 -6.33
CA VAL A 104 8.24 -0.69 -7.58
C VAL A 104 7.57 0.68 -7.64
N ILE A 105 6.94 1.15 -6.56
CA ILE A 105 6.33 2.48 -6.52
C ILE A 105 7.39 3.58 -6.71
N GLN A 106 8.54 3.48 -6.04
CA GLN A 106 9.64 4.43 -6.21
C GLN A 106 10.13 4.47 -7.66
N TYR A 107 10.32 3.30 -8.28
CA TYR A 107 10.69 3.20 -9.70
C TYR A 107 9.67 3.88 -10.60
N LEU A 108 8.37 3.60 -10.41
CA LEU A 108 7.29 4.22 -11.18
C LEU A 108 7.23 5.74 -10.98
N ALA A 109 7.43 6.21 -9.74
CA ALA A 109 7.45 7.63 -9.41
C ALA A 109 8.62 8.37 -10.06
N VAL A 110 9.81 7.76 -10.10
CA VAL A 110 10.99 8.32 -10.78
C VAL A 110 10.81 8.30 -12.30
N PHE A 111 10.34 7.18 -12.86
CA PHE A 111 10.10 7.06 -14.30
C PHE A 111 9.07 8.07 -14.81
N SER A 112 7.99 8.27 -14.04
CA SER A 112 6.98 9.30 -14.34
C SER A 112 7.56 10.72 -14.36
N LYS A 113 8.66 10.99 -13.62
CA LYS A 113 9.37 12.27 -13.66
C LYS A 113 10.38 12.36 -14.80
N THR A 114 11.07 11.28 -15.15
CA THR A 114 12.15 11.30 -16.17
C THR A 114 11.65 11.38 -17.61
N VAL A 115 10.46 10.84 -17.93
CA VAL A 115 9.80 11.06 -19.24
C VAL A 115 9.62 12.55 -19.53
N LYS A 116 9.50 13.38 -18.49
CA LYS A 116 9.35 14.83 -18.57
C LYS A 116 10.62 15.58 -18.97
N ARG A 117 11.82 15.01 -18.80
CA ARG A 117 13.09 15.67 -19.16
C ARG A 117 13.48 15.50 -20.63
N ARG A 118 12.81 14.61 -21.37
CA ARG A 118 13.11 14.32 -22.78
C ARG A 118 12.08 14.88 -23.77
N LYS A 119 11.06 15.59 -23.29
CA LYS A 119 10.12 16.38 -24.11
C LYS A 119 10.40 17.86 -23.87
#